data_AF-A0A7Y5KT74-F1
#
_entry.id   AF-A0A7Y5KT74-F1
#
_cell.length_a   1.000
_cell.length_b   1.000
_cell.length_c   1.000
_cell.angle_alpha   90.00
_cell.angle_beta   90.00
_cell.angle_gamma   90.00
#
_symmetry.space_group_name_H-M   'P 1'
#
loop_
_entity.id
_entity.type
_entity.pdbx_description
1 polymer ?
#
loop_
_entity_poly.entity_id
_entity_poly.type
_entity_poly.pdbx_seq_one_letter_code
_entity_poly.pdbx_strand_id
1 'polypeptide(L)'
;MGRAVKRSLASRCIAVLALSMAALAGCNDDGAGRTQPDPARAQATASASAQRRPVDADLMAFLSKARAAHHSADLAESKGELELAIKHVEAIPKGPVPVAGPEVVEVLADSYARIADLKSRVGLFDQASRDVERGLGHATEVTHFRGHLFEVRGLVEERRMKDLEGKGDQAGAEKARKAALDAFEQAIQIQDQVILQLLPDDPAKPAPSAPASAP
;
A
#
# COMPACT_ATOMS: atom_id res chain seq x y z
N MET A 1 -4.28 -33.95 45.23
CA MET A 1 -2.92 -33.51 45.63
C MET A 1 -1.93 -33.92 44.55
N GLY A 2 -1.59 -33.01 43.61
CA GLY A 2 -0.68 -33.28 42.49
C GLY A 2 0.13 -32.02 42.19
N ARG A 3 1.46 -32.16 42.16
CA ARG A 3 2.45 -31.07 42.33
C ARG A 3 2.57 -30.16 41.11
N ALA A 4 2.67 -28.86 41.39
CA ALA A 4 3.06 -27.81 40.45
C ALA A 4 4.55 -27.92 40.10
N VAL A 5 4.88 -27.87 38.81
CA VAL A 5 6.26 -27.74 38.32
C VAL A 5 6.47 -26.31 37.87
N LYS A 6 7.19 -25.55 38.70
CA LYS A 6 7.78 -24.25 38.37
C LYS A 6 9.01 -24.51 37.49
N ARG A 7 9.15 -23.81 36.36
CA ARG A 7 10.45 -23.67 35.67
C ARG A 7 10.80 -22.18 35.55
N SER A 8 11.98 -21.91 36.06
CA SER A 8 12.60 -20.62 36.36
C SER A 8 13.27 -20.01 35.14
N LEU A 9 13.40 -18.68 35.21
CA LEU A 9 14.22 -17.78 34.41
C LEU A 9 15.63 -18.33 34.12
N ALA A 10 16.14 -18.00 32.93
CA ALA A 10 17.57 -17.81 32.71
C ALA A 10 17.78 -16.54 31.87
N SER A 11 18.09 -15.47 32.61
CA SER A 11 18.67 -14.22 32.15
C SER A 11 20.01 -14.49 31.44
N ARG A 12 20.24 -13.87 30.28
CA ARG A 12 21.58 -13.73 29.70
C ARG A 12 21.79 -12.30 29.23
N CYS A 13 22.75 -11.67 29.90
CA CYS A 13 23.37 -10.38 29.63
C CYS A 13 24.29 -10.43 28.40
N ILE A 14 24.83 -9.24 28.03
CA ILE A 14 26.02 -8.95 27.20
C ILE A 14 25.65 -8.75 25.70
N ALA A 15 26.00 -7.68 24.98
CA ALA A 15 27.18 -6.80 25.07
C ALA A 15 26.92 -5.35 24.61
N VAL A 16 27.73 -4.46 25.20
CA VAL A 16 28.11 -3.10 24.74
C VAL A 16 29.05 -3.21 23.53
N LEU A 17 28.96 -2.30 22.55
CA LEU A 17 30.01 -1.73 21.65
C LEU A 17 29.28 -1.11 20.42
N ALA A 18 29.65 -0.01 19.79
CA ALA A 18 30.73 0.95 19.97
C ALA A 18 30.35 2.26 19.26
N LEU A 19 30.90 3.34 19.80
CA LEU A 19 30.98 4.69 19.25
C LEU A 19 31.61 4.68 17.85
N SER A 20 31.07 5.45 16.90
CA SER A 20 31.81 5.90 15.71
C SER A 20 31.31 7.28 15.29
N MET A 21 32.07 8.29 15.71
CA MET A 21 32.06 9.63 15.11
C MET A 21 32.63 9.55 13.70
N ALA A 22 31.99 10.22 12.75
CA ALA A 22 32.66 10.81 11.60
C ALA A 22 31.87 12.04 11.15
N ALA A 23 32.41 13.21 11.47
CA ALA A 23 32.04 14.49 10.88
C ALA A 23 32.75 14.61 9.53
N LEU A 24 32.04 15.02 8.48
CA LEU A 24 32.65 15.76 7.37
C LEU A 24 31.69 16.87 6.92
N ALA A 25 32.15 18.09 7.18
CA ALA A 25 31.67 19.32 6.61
C ALA A 25 31.98 19.35 5.10
N GLY A 26 31.02 19.85 4.32
CA GLY A 26 31.21 20.19 2.91
C GLY A 26 30.38 21.42 2.57
N CYS A 27 30.96 22.60 2.81
CA CYS A 27 30.54 23.84 2.17
C CYS A 27 31.26 23.94 0.82
N ASN A 28 30.51 24.25 -0.25
CA ASN A 28 30.89 25.10 -1.39
C ASN A 28 29.91 24.83 -2.55
N ASP A 29 29.22 25.86 -3.05
CA ASP A 29 29.77 26.62 -4.17
C ASP A 29 28.91 27.88 -4.45
N ASP A 30 29.52 29.04 -4.24
CA ASP A 30 29.02 30.36 -4.64
C ASP A 30 29.29 30.55 -6.14
N GLY A 31 28.44 29.97 -6.98
CA GLY A 31 28.44 30.16 -8.43
C GLY A 31 27.75 31.45 -8.85
N ALA A 32 28.43 32.59 -8.67
CA ALA A 32 28.03 33.88 -9.21
C ALA A 32 28.09 33.88 -10.76
N GLY A 33 26.95 33.65 -11.40
CA GLY A 33 26.78 33.77 -12.84
C GLY A 33 25.40 34.33 -13.20
N ARG A 34 25.11 35.58 -12.77
CA ARG A 34 23.93 36.32 -13.25
C ARG A 34 24.18 36.77 -14.69
N THR A 35 23.85 35.91 -15.64
CA THR A 35 23.54 36.34 -17.01
C THR A 35 22.21 37.07 -16.97
N GLN A 36 22.24 38.37 -17.24
CA GLN A 36 21.07 39.23 -17.29
C GLN A 36 20.17 38.75 -18.45
N PRO A 37 18.94 38.26 -18.20
CA PRO A 37 18.08 37.79 -19.27
C PRO A 37 17.62 38.97 -20.13
N ASP A 38 17.81 38.83 -21.43
CA ASP A 38 17.41 39.77 -22.47
C ASP A 38 15.89 39.99 -22.44
N PRO A 39 15.39 41.21 -22.11
CA PRO A 39 13.96 41.47 -21.95
C PRO A 39 13.17 41.31 -23.26
N ALA A 40 13.83 41.28 -24.42
CA ALA A 40 13.19 41.13 -25.73
C ALA A 40 12.75 39.70 -26.05
N ARG A 41 13.31 38.68 -25.37
CA ARG A 41 12.93 37.26 -25.59
C ARG A 41 11.90 36.74 -24.58
N ALA A 42 11.56 37.53 -23.56
CA ALA A 42 10.64 37.18 -22.48
C ALA A 42 9.14 37.29 -22.84
N GLN A 43 8.79 37.89 -23.99
CA GLN A 43 7.39 38.12 -24.39
C GLN A 43 6.82 37.07 -25.35
N ALA A 44 7.65 36.21 -25.97
CA ALA A 44 7.18 35.23 -26.95
C ALA A 44 6.76 33.86 -26.36
N THR A 45 6.95 33.64 -25.05
CA THR A 45 6.57 32.38 -24.37
C THR A 45 5.39 32.53 -23.42
N ALA A 46 4.77 33.72 -23.33
CA ALA A 46 3.65 33.99 -22.43
C ALA A 46 2.30 33.41 -22.88
N SER A 47 2.18 32.87 -24.10
CA SER A 47 0.89 32.42 -24.67
C SER A 47 0.63 30.91 -24.63
N ALA A 48 1.35 30.16 -23.78
CA ALA A 48 1.06 28.74 -23.55
C ALA A 48 0.87 28.40 -22.07
N SER A 49 0.39 29.37 -21.26
CA SER A 49 -0.23 29.05 -19.97
C SER A 49 -1.58 28.39 -20.24
N ALA A 50 -1.54 27.14 -20.71
CA ALA A 50 -2.67 26.23 -20.64
C ALA A 50 -3.26 26.37 -19.23
N GLN A 51 -4.52 26.78 -19.15
CA GLN A 51 -5.24 27.03 -17.89
C GLN A 51 -5.10 25.78 -17.03
N ARG A 52 -4.13 25.79 -16.10
CA ARG A 52 -3.94 24.69 -15.16
C ARG A 52 -5.21 24.65 -14.34
N ARG A 53 -6.00 23.60 -14.53
CA ARG A 53 -7.19 23.33 -13.72
C ARG A 53 -6.76 23.48 -12.26
N PRO A 54 -7.42 24.31 -11.46
CA PRO A 54 -7.10 24.42 -10.04
C PRO A 54 -7.08 23.01 -9.44
N VAL A 55 -5.97 22.67 -8.77
CA VAL A 55 -5.89 21.41 -8.05
C VAL A 55 -6.88 21.50 -6.90
N ASP A 56 -7.77 20.51 -6.79
CA ASP A 56 -8.78 20.46 -5.74
C ASP A 56 -8.09 20.45 -4.36
N ALA A 57 -8.30 21.52 -3.59
CA ALA A 57 -7.65 21.73 -2.30
C ALA A 57 -8.03 20.64 -1.29
N ASP A 58 -9.27 20.16 -1.35
CA ASP A 58 -9.77 19.14 -0.43
C ASP A 58 -9.15 17.77 -0.74
N LEU A 59 -9.02 17.45 -2.03
CA LEU A 59 -8.29 16.25 -2.47
C LEU A 59 -6.82 16.31 -2.00
N MET A 60 -6.14 17.42 -2.19
CA MET A 60 -4.74 17.56 -1.77
C MET A 60 -4.56 17.45 -0.26
N ALA A 61 -5.48 18.02 0.52
CA ALA A 61 -5.47 17.88 1.97
C ALA A 61 -5.69 16.42 2.41
N PHE A 62 -6.62 15.70 1.75
CA PHE A 62 -6.85 14.28 1.99
C PHE A 62 -5.63 13.42 1.67
N LEU A 63 -5.02 13.60 0.49
CA LEU A 63 -3.81 12.86 0.08
C LEU A 63 -2.62 13.15 1.01
N SER A 64 -2.46 14.41 1.45
CA SER A 64 -1.43 14.80 2.41
C SER A 64 -1.63 14.12 3.78
N LYS A 65 -2.87 14.12 4.28
CA LYS A 65 -3.25 13.42 5.52
C LYS A 65 -2.97 11.93 5.44
N ALA A 66 -3.37 11.28 4.34
CA ALA A 66 -3.14 9.85 4.15
C ALA A 66 -1.65 9.52 4.19
N ARG A 67 -0.82 10.24 3.44
CA ARG A 67 0.64 10.07 3.46
C ARG A 67 1.22 10.21 4.87
N ALA A 68 0.81 11.23 5.63
CA ALA A 68 1.27 11.45 7.00
C ALA A 68 0.84 10.31 7.95
N ALA A 69 -0.36 9.78 7.78
CA ALA A 69 -0.86 8.65 8.56
C ALA A 69 -0.10 7.35 8.27
N HIS A 70 0.19 7.03 7.00
CA HIS A 70 1.03 5.89 6.64
C HIS A 70 2.44 6.01 7.22
N HIS A 71 3.07 7.18 7.10
CA HIS A 71 4.40 7.40 7.69
C HIS A 71 4.40 7.26 9.22
N SER A 72 3.33 7.72 9.89
CA SER A 72 3.17 7.54 11.34
C SER A 72 3.00 6.06 11.71
N ALA A 73 2.29 5.29 10.89
CA ALA A 73 2.16 3.85 11.07
C ALA A 73 3.51 3.14 10.93
N ASP A 74 4.32 3.49 9.92
CA ASP A 74 5.65 2.93 9.72
C ASP A 74 6.58 3.21 10.92
N LEU A 75 6.52 4.44 11.47
CA LEU A 75 7.27 4.80 12.68
C LEU A 75 6.83 3.97 13.90
N ALA A 76 5.53 3.75 14.08
CA ALA A 76 5.00 2.91 15.15
C ALA A 76 5.42 1.43 14.97
N GLU A 77 5.34 0.90 13.75
CA GLU A 77 5.78 -0.46 13.44
C GLU A 77 7.26 -0.69 13.69
N SER A 78 8.11 0.29 13.37
CA SER A 78 9.55 0.21 13.63
C SER A 78 9.88 0.05 15.12
N LYS A 79 8.95 0.43 16.00
CA LYS A 79 9.03 0.28 17.45
C LYS A 79 8.27 -0.95 17.99
N GLY A 80 7.64 -1.74 17.12
CA GLY A 80 6.79 -2.86 17.50
C GLY A 80 5.41 -2.48 18.02
N GLU A 81 4.98 -1.23 17.85
CA GLU A 81 3.71 -0.70 18.35
C GLU A 81 2.58 -0.93 17.32
N LEU A 82 2.26 -2.18 17.02
CA LEU A 82 1.34 -2.54 15.93
C LEU A 82 -0.08 -1.99 16.10
N GLU A 83 -0.61 -1.94 17.33
CA GLU A 83 -1.92 -1.39 17.63
C GLU A 83 -1.98 0.13 17.35
N LEU A 84 -0.87 0.83 17.62
CA LEU A 84 -0.75 2.25 17.31
C LEU A 84 -0.66 2.47 15.80
N ALA A 85 0.08 1.62 15.08
CA ALA A 85 0.13 1.65 13.62
C ALA A 85 -1.26 1.47 12.99
N ILE A 86 -2.04 0.49 13.47
CA ILE A 86 -3.43 0.28 13.05
C ILE A 86 -4.25 1.55 13.27
N LYS A 87 -4.15 2.16 14.47
CA LYS A 87 -4.89 3.39 14.80
C LYS A 87 -4.57 4.53 13.85
N HIS A 88 -3.30 4.70 13.45
CA HIS A 88 -2.91 5.75 12.51
C HIS A 88 -3.57 5.58 11.14
N VAL A 89 -3.51 4.38 10.55
CA VAL A 89 -4.09 4.14 9.22
C VAL A 89 -5.62 4.14 9.27
N GLU A 90 -6.24 3.62 10.33
CA GLU A 90 -7.71 3.64 10.50
C GLU A 90 -8.31 5.05 10.53
N ALA A 91 -7.52 6.07 10.87
CA ALA A 91 -7.97 7.46 10.87
C ALA A 91 -8.23 8.03 9.46
N ILE A 92 -7.76 7.36 8.41
CA ILE A 92 -7.99 7.74 7.01
C ILE A 92 -9.46 7.48 6.62
N PRO A 93 -9.96 6.23 6.56
CA PRO A 93 -11.33 5.95 6.13
C PRO A 93 -12.40 6.38 7.15
N LYS A 94 -12.05 6.61 8.42
CA LYS A 94 -12.97 7.09 9.46
C LYS A 94 -13.14 8.62 9.47
N GLY A 95 -12.26 9.35 8.78
CA GLY A 95 -12.29 10.81 8.75
C GLY A 95 -13.14 11.36 7.60
N PRO A 96 -13.14 12.70 7.41
CA PRO A 96 -13.70 13.32 6.21
C PRO A 96 -13.00 12.78 4.96
N VAL A 97 -13.81 12.36 3.98
CA VAL A 97 -13.38 11.88 2.68
C VAL A 97 -13.95 12.85 1.63
N PRO A 98 -13.14 13.36 0.69
CA PRO A 98 -13.65 14.19 -0.40
C PRO A 98 -14.57 13.39 -1.32
N VAL A 99 -15.17 14.06 -2.31
CA VAL A 99 -15.99 13.38 -3.33
C VAL A 99 -15.17 12.27 -3.97
N ALA A 100 -15.80 11.10 -4.15
CA ALA A 100 -15.12 9.93 -4.71
C ALA A 100 -14.59 10.23 -6.12
N GLY A 101 -13.29 9.95 -6.30
CA GLY A 101 -12.57 9.94 -7.56
C GLY A 101 -11.50 8.85 -7.53
N PRO A 102 -10.82 8.59 -8.66
CA PRO A 102 -9.81 7.52 -8.74
C PRO A 102 -8.78 7.58 -7.62
N GLU A 103 -8.20 8.75 -7.37
CA GLU A 103 -7.16 8.95 -6.35
C GLU A 103 -7.67 8.65 -4.93
N VAL A 104 -8.95 8.96 -4.66
CA VAL A 104 -9.59 8.67 -3.36
C VAL A 104 -9.81 7.17 -3.20
N VAL A 105 -10.30 6.50 -4.25
CA VAL A 105 -10.52 5.05 -4.27
C VAL A 105 -9.21 4.30 -4.04
N GLU A 106 -8.14 4.73 -4.70
CA GLU A 106 -6.80 4.14 -4.56
C GLU A 106 -6.27 4.26 -3.12
N VAL A 107 -6.34 5.46 -2.53
CA VAL A 107 -5.91 5.67 -1.14
C VAL A 107 -6.75 4.87 -0.15
N LEU A 108 -8.07 4.78 -0.35
CA LEU A 108 -8.92 3.97 0.52
C LEU A 108 -8.61 2.47 0.39
N ALA A 109 -8.42 1.97 -0.84
CA ALA A 109 -8.05 0.58 -1.08
C ALA A 109 -6.70 0.23 -0.42
N ASP A 110 -5.69 1.07 -0.60
CA ASP A 110 -4.36 0.91 0.02
C ASP A 110 -4.44 0.97 1.56
N SER A 111 -5.21 1.93 2.10
CA SER A 111 -5.42 2.05 3.55
C SER A 111 -6.05 0.79 4.13
N TYR A 112 -7.08 0.24 3.48
CA TYR A 112 -7.73 -1.00 3.93
C TYR A 112 -6.81 -2.22 3.82
N ALA A 113 -6.03 -2.32 2.75
CA ALA A 113 -5.00 -3.36 2.60
C ALA A 113 -3.98 -3.29 3.75
N ARG A 114 -3.47 -2.09 4.04
CA ARG A 114 -2.52 -1.87 5.15
C ARG A 114 -3.13 -2.18 6.52
N ILE A 115 -4.38 -1.79 6.78
CA ILE A 115 -5.09 -2.12 8.04
C ILE A 115 -5.23 -3.64 8.19
N ALA A 116 -5.60 -4.35 7.12
CA ALA A 116 -5.77 -5.79 7.15
C ALA A 116 -4.44 -6.52 7.39
N ASP A 117 -3.36 -6.10 6.72
CA ASP A 117 -2.02 -6.62 6.96
C ASP A 117 -1.63 -6.49 8.45
N LEU A 118 -1.74 -5.28 9.00
CA LEU A 118 -1.42 -5.01 10.41
C LEU A 118 -2.27 -5.82 11.38
N LYS A 119 -3.59 -5.88 11.17
CA LYS A 119 -4.51 -6.65 12.03
C LYS A 119 -4.21 -8.14 12.01
N SER A 120 -3.86 -8.71 10.86
CA SER A 120 -3.51 -10.13 10.79
C SER A 120 -2.19 -10.46 11.51
N ARG A 121 -1.24 -9.51 11.60
CA ARG A 121 0.00 -9.68 12.38
C ARG A 121 -0.24 -9.77 13.89
N VAL A 122 -1.33 -9.20 14.40
CA VAL A 122 -1.75 -9.30 15.80
C VAL A 122 -2.87 -10.33 16.03
N GLY A 123 -3.09 -11.24 15.07
CA GLY A 123 -4.05 -12.35 15.20
C GLY A 123 -5.52 -11.96 15.02
N LEU A 124 -5.83 -10.74 14.57
CA LEU A 124 -7.19 -10.26 14.35
C LEU A 124 -7.70 -10.64 12.94
N PHE A 125 -7.63 -11.92 12.57
CA PHE A 125 -7.86 -12.40 11.20
C PHE A 125 -9.25 -12.04 10.65
N ASP A 126 -10.32 -12.22 11.44
CA ASP A 126 -11.68 -11.91 10.97
C ASP A 126 -11.90 -10.41 10.75
N GLN A 127 -11.23 -9.56 11.53
CA GLN A 127 -11.27 -8.11 11.31
C GLN A 127 -10.48 -7.74 10.05
N ALA A 128 -9.29 -8.32 9.87
CA ALA A 128 -8.48 -8.12 8.68
C ALA A 128 -9.24 -8.51 7.40
N SER A 129 -9.88 -9.69 7.37
CA SER A 129 -10.70 -10.11 6.23
C SER A 129 -11.84 -9.13 5.94
N ARG A 130 -12.51 -8.58 6.96
CA ARG A 130 -13.55 -7.57 6.74
C ARG A 130 -13.00 -6.26 6.17
N ASP A 131 -11.81 -5.86 6.58
CA ASP A 131 -11.17 -4.65 6.03
C ASP A 131 -10.76 -4.85 4.57
N VAL A 132 -10.27 -6.04 4.19
CA VAL A 132 -10.05 -6.40 2.77
C VAL A 132 -11.35 -6.27 1.96
N GLU A 133 -12.46 -6.83 2.45
CA GLU A 133 -13.74 -6.76 1.74
C GLU A 133 -14.26 -5.32 1.59
N ARG A 134 -14.03 -4.45 2.59
CA ARG A 134 -14.33 -3.01 2.46
C ARG A 134 -13.48 -2.35 1.39
N GLY A 135 -12.18 -2.65 1.34
CA GLY A 135 -11.28 -2.17 0.29
C GLY A 135 -11.75 -2.60 -1.10
N LEU A 136 -12.13 -3.88 -1.26
CA LEU A 136 -12.65 -4.43 -2.52
C LEU A 136 -13.98 -3.78 -2.93
N GLY A 137 -14.78 -3.32 -1.96
CA GLY A 137 -16.00 -2.54 -2.22
C GLY A 137 -15.74 -1.16 -2.82
N HIS A 138 -14.54 -0.59 -2.64
CA HIS A 138 -14.11 0.65 -3.28
C HIS A 138 -13.43 0.39 -4.63
N ALA A 139 -12.55 -0.61 -4.70
CA ALA A 139 -11.78 -0.96 -5.90
C ALA A 139 -12.54 -1.96 -6.78
N THR A 140 -13.63 -1.51 -7.42
CA THR A 140 -14.46 -2.36 -8.29
C THR A 140 -13.81 -2.67 -9.63
N GLU A 141 -13.00 -1.75 -10.15
CA GLU A 141 -12.32 -1.88 -11.43
C GLU A 141 -11.03 -2.72 -11.34
N VAL A 142 -10.62 -3.26 -12.49
CA VAL A 142 -9.33 -3.96 -12.65
C VAL A 142 -8.21 -2.94 -12.52
N THR A 143 -7.59 -2.88 -11.34
CA THR A 143 -6.53 -1.93 -11.00
C THR A 143 -5.45 -2.62 -10.19
N HIS A 144 -4.26 -2.01 -10.15
CA HIS A 144 -3.18 -2.46 -9.27
C HIS A 144 -3.66 -2.61 -7.80
N PHE A 145 -4.43 -1.66 -7.30
CA PHE A 145 -4.93 -1.65 -5.91
C PHE A 145 -5.90 -2.79 -5.62
N ARG A 146 -6.75 -3.16 -6.59
CA ARG A 146 -7.60 -4.35 -6.48
C ARG A 146 -6.76 -5.63 -6.38
N GLY A 147 -5.73 -5.75 -7.22
CA GLY A 147 -4.78 -6.86 -7.15
C GLY A 147 -4.07 -6.94 -5.80
N HIS A 148 -3.60 -5.80 -5.28
CA HIS A 148 -2.96 -5.72 -3.96
C HIS A 148 -3.88 -6.13 -2.80
N LEU A 149 -5.17 -5.81 -2.86
CA LEU A 149 -6.15 -6.28 -1.85
C LEU A 149 -6.28 -7.81 -1.84
N PHE A 150 -6.24 -8.47 -3.00
CA PHE A 150 -6.24 -9.94 -3.08
C PHE A 150 -4.93 -10.55 -2.60
N GLU A 151 -3.79 -9.91 -2.88
CA GLU A 151 -2.50 -10.30 -2.31
C GLU A 151 -2.55 -10.26 -0.78
N VAL A 152 -3.01 -9.14 -0.20
CA VAL A 152 -3.16 -9.01 1.26
C VAL A 152 -4.15 -10.02 1.82
N ARG A 153 -5.25 -10.32 1.13
CA ARG A 153 -6.15 -11.42 1.51
C ARG A 153 -5.40 -12.74 1.64
N GLY A 154 -4.54 -13.05 0.68
CA GLY A 154 -3.66 -14.23 0.71
C GLY A 154 -2.76 -14.24 1.95
N LEU A 155 -2.12 -13.12 2.26
CA LEU A 155 -1.25 -12.97 3.45
C LEU A 155 -2.02 -13.12 4.77
N VAL A 156 -3.25 -12.59 4.86
CA VAL A 156 -4.12 -12.75 6.04
C VAL A 156 -4.41 -14.23 6.27
N GLU A 157 -4.80 -14.96 5.22
CA GLU A 157 -5.13 -16.38 5.32
C GLU A 157 -3.89 -17.26 5.55
N GLU A 158 -2.73 -16.90 5.01
CA GLU A 158 -1.47 -17.58 5.31
C GLU A 158 -1.10 -17.48 6.80
N ARG A 159 -1.26 -16.30 7.39
CA ARG A 159 -1.02 -16.10 8.84
C ARG A 159 -2.07 -16.82 9.68
N ARG A 160 -3.34 -16.82 9.24
CA ARG A 160 -4.42 -17.59 9.88
C ARG A 160 -4.12 -19.09 9.86
N MET A 161 -3.65 -19.63 8.72
CA MET A 161 -3.23 -21.01 8.59
C MET A 161 -2.15 -21.35 9.63
N LYS A 162 -1.09 -20.55 9.71
CA LYS A 162 0.02 -20.78 10.68
C LYS A 162 -0.46 -20.77 12.13
N ASP A 163 -1.37 -19.86 12.49
CA ASP A 163 -1.96 -19.80 13.83
C ASP A 163 -2.84 -21.04 14.13
N LEU A 164 -3.62 -21.50 13.17
CA LEU A 164 -4.44 -22.71 13.30
C LEU A 164 -3.60 -23.99 13.41
N GLU A 165 -2.53 -24.11 12.62
CA GLU A 165 -1.55 -25.21 12.73
C GLU A 165 -0.93 -25.25 14.13
N GLY A 166 -0.52 -24.09 14.65
CA GLY A 166 0.03 -23.96 16.01
C GLY A 166 -0.95 -24.36 17.12
N LYS A 167 -2.26 -24.24 16.86
CA LYS A 167 -3.35 -24.68 17.77
C LYS A 167 -3.77 -26.13 17.56
N GLY A 168 -3.21 -26.83 16.57
CA GLY A 168 -3.56 -28.21 16.23
C GLY A 168 -4.81 -28.37 15.36
N ASP A 169 -5.41 -27.28 14.87
CA ASP A 169 -6.55 -27.33 13.95
C ASP A 169 -6.09 -27.52 12.50
N GLN A 170 -5.77 -28.77 12.16
CA GLN A 170 -5.28 -29.14 10.83
C GLN A 170 -6.32 -28.91 9.72
N ALA A 171 -7.60 -29.12 10.03
CA ALA A 171 -8.68 -28.93 9.06
C ALA A 171 -8.89 -27.44 8.75
N GLY A 172 -8.89 -26.59 9.80
CA GLY A 172 -8.94 -25.15 9.64
C GLY A 172 -7.73 -24.60 8.89
N ALA A 173 -6.53 -25.09 9.21
CA ALA A 173 -5.30 -24.72 8.53
C ALA A 173 -5.35 -25.02 7.02
N GLU A 174 -5.77 -26.22 6.62
CA GLU A 174 -5.86 -26.59 5.21
C GLU A 174 -6.88 -25.73 4.46
N LYS A 175 -8.01 -25.40 5.10
CA LYS A 175 -8.99 -24.47 4.53
C LYS A 175 -8.40 -23.08 4.31
N ALA A 176 -7.67 -22.55 5.30
CA ALA A 176 -7.00 -21.26 5.20
C ALA A 176 -5.90 -21.25 4.12
N ARG A 177 -5.14 -22.36 4.01
CA ARG A 177 -4.15 -22.57 2.95
C ARG A 177 -4.78 -22.47 1.57
N LYS A 178 -5.88 -23.19 1.34
CA LYS A 178 -6.61 -23.14 0.07
C LYS A 178 -7.09 -21.71 -0.22
N ALA A 179 -7.68 -21.03 0.77
CA ALA A 179 -8.14 -19.66 0.61
C ALA A 179 -7.00 -18.68 0.27
N ALA A 180 -5.80 -18.88 0.84
CA ALA A 180 -4.63 -18.08 0.54
C ALA A 180 -4.18 -18.27 -0.92
N LEU A 181 -4.07 -19.51 -1.37
CA LEU A 181 -3.70 -19.84 -2.75
C LEU A 181 -4.70 -19.28 -3.77
N ASP A 182 -6.00 -19.50 -3.53
CA ASP A 182 -7.07 -18.99 -4.39
C ASP A 182 -7.00 -17.44 -4.47
N ALA A 183 -6.65 -16.75 -3.37
CA ALA A 183 -6.50 -15.29 -3.35
C ALA A 183 -5.25 -14.80 -4.09
N PHE A 184 -4.11 -15.46 -3.93
CA PHE A 184 -2.89 -15.13 -4.68
C PHE A 184 -3.06 -15.35 -6.18
N GLU A 185 -3.75 -16.41 -6.59
CA GLU A 185 -4.07 -16.64 -8.00
C GLU A 185 -4.93 -15.51 -8.58
N GLN A 186 -5.94 -15.04 -7.84
CA GLN A 186 -6.73 -13.88 -8.24
C GLN A 186 -5.90 -12.59 -8.34
N ALA A 187 -4.96 -12.37 -7.41
CA ALA A 187 -4.05 -11.23 -7.47
C ALA A 187 -3.19 -11.25 -8.75
N ILE A 188 -2.63 -12.40 -9.10
CA ILE A 188 -1.85 -12.61 -10.32
C ILE A 188 -2.71 -12.31 -11.56
N GLN A 189 -3.90 -12.90 -11.65
CA GLN A 189 -4.80 -12.70 -12.80
C GLN A 189 -5.19 -11.22 -13.00
N ILE A 190 -5.38 -10.47 -11.90
CA ILE A 190 -5.67 -9.04 -11.97
C ILE A 190 -4.44 -8.25 -12.43
N GLN A 191 -3.27 -8.56 -11.90
CA GLN A 191 -2.02 -7.89 -12.28
C GLN A 191 -1.68 -8.15 -13.75
N ASP A 192 -1.86 -9.37 -14.25
CA ASP A 192 -1.69 -9.70 -15.67
C ASP A 192 -2.60 -8.85 -16.56
N GLN A 193 -3.86 -8.66 -16.16
CA GLN A 193 -4.78 -7.79 -16.89
C GLN A 193 -4.35 -6.32 -16.87
N VAL A 194 -3.88 -5.81 -15.72
CA VAL A 194 -3.34 -4.45 -15.60
C VAL A 194 -2.13 -4.29 -16.52
N ILE A 195 -1.21 -5.26 -16.56
CA ILE A 195 -0.05 -5.24 -17.45
C ILE A 195 -0.50 -5.21 -18.91
N LEU A 196 -1.42 -6.10 -19.31
CA LEU A 196 -1.93 -6.16 -20.69
C LEU A 196 -2.61 -4.86 -21.13
N GLN A 197 -3.26 -4.13 -20.22
CA GLN A 197 -3.89 -2.83 -20.52
C GLN A 197 -2.88 -1.69 -20.70
N LEU A 198 -1.69 -1.80 -20.09
CA LEU A 198 -0.65 -0.78 -20.14
C LEU A 198 0.38 -1.01 -21.25
N LEU A 199 0.48 -2.24 -21.78
CA LEU A 199 1.33 -2.52 -22.92
C LEU A 199 0.74 -1.85 -24.18
N PRO A 200 1.58 -1.20 -25.01
CA PRO A 200 1.12 -0.67 -26.28
C PRO A 200 0.59 -1.81 -27.16
N ASP A 201 -0.42 -1.52 -27.98
CA ASP A 201 -0.86 -2.46 -29.02
C ASP A 201 0.36 -2.86 -29.86
N ASP A 202 0.66 -4.15 -29.89
CA ASP A 202 1.72 -4.68 -30.75
C ASP A 202 1.39 -4.28 -32.20
N PRO A 203 2.20 -3.44 -32.87
CA PRO A 203 1.94 -3.01 -34.23
C PRO A 203 1.96 -4.18 -35.23
N ALA A 204 2.45 -5.35 -34.82
CA ALA A 204 2.40 -6.59 -35.60
C ALA A 204 1.11 -7.39 -35.43
N LYS A 205 0.20 -7.01 -34.51
CA LYS A 205 -1.10 -7.66 -34.36
C LYS A 205 -2.02 -7.17 -35.48
N PRO A 206 -2.40 -8.03 -36.45
CA PRO A 206 -3.27 -7.61 -37.54
C PRO A 206 -4.59 -7.09 -36.97
N ALA A 207 -5.02 -5.92 -37.46
CA ALA A 207 -6.31 -5.33 -37.08
C ALA A 207 -7.43 -6.37 -37.27
N PRO A 208 -8.41 -6.44 -36.36
CA PRO A 208 -9.55 -7.34 -36.53
C PRO A 208 -10.18 -7.04 -37.90
N SER A 209 -10.20 -8.05 -38.77
CA SER A 209 -10.80 -7.94 -40.09
C SER A 209 -12.24 -7.45 -39.93
N ALA A 210 -12.56 -6.34 -40.61
CA ALA A 210 -13.88 -5.74 -40.56
C ALA A 210 -14.95 -6.81 -40.82
N PRO A 211 -16.08 -6.81 -40.08
CA PRO A 211 -17.13 -7.79 -40.27
C PRO A 211 -17.60 -7.71 -41.73
N ALA A 212 -17.64 -8.86 -42.40
CA ALA A 212 -18.12 -8.95 -43.76
C ALA A 212 -19.56 -8.41 -43.81
N SER A 213 -19.77 -7.34 -44.57
CA SER A 213 -21.09 -6.79 -44.83
C SER A 213 -21.97 -7.91 -45.41
N ALA A 214 -23.00 -8.31 -44.68
CA ALA A 214 -23.99 -9.25 -45.17
C ALA A 214 -24.79 -8.60 -46.32
N PRO A 215 -25.11 -9.35 -47.39
CA PRO A 215 -25.89 -8.86 -48.53
C PRO A 215 -27.37 -8.59 -48.20
#